data_AF-A0A924MLY2-F1
#
_entry.id   AF-A0A924MLY2-F1
#
_cell.length_a   1.000
_cell.length_b   1.000
_cell.length_c   1.000
_cell.angle_alpha   90.00
_cell.angle_beta   90.00
_cell.angle_gamma   90.00
#
_symmetry.space_group_name_H-M   'P 1'
#
loop_
_entity.id
_entity.type
_entity.pdbx_description
1 polymer ?
#
loop_
_entity_poly.entity_id
_entity_poly.type
_entity_poly.pdbx_seq_one_letter_code
_entity_poly.pdbx_strand_id
1 'polypeptide(L)'
;PKLDADYFWGSSSHNTAFRNWFKGTAMIYPPLTGRGAEQTAQGYWALQALAGVDLSQTTRYYSLVGNVIGSDRQKAPSDWTSMVVASQDREYYISDNPYGYTFGYANLTDTGDDSGDTNAAYTTAIVHGDYDYVAGTFTWNAGIALHALPSSFYLAAKPVWFGSLPWPAFGPAPTDPTVPLVGTIPAKSCYDQGKMPNCLSG
;
A
#
# COMPACT_ATOMS: atom_id res chain seq x y z
N PRO A 1 -5.78 -2.07 4.01
CA PRO A 1 -6.03 -1.89 2.56
C PRO A 1 -4.79 -2.32 1.78
N LYS A 2 -4.99 -2.92 0.61
CA LYS A 2 -3.96 -3.44 -0.30
C LYS A 2 -4.31 -2.95 -1.70
N LEU A 3 -3.31 -2.64 -2.52
CA LEU A 3 -3.49 -2.53 -3.97
C LEU A 3 -3.27 -3.92 -4.55
N ASP A 4 -4.28 -4.49 -5.19
CA ASP A 4 -4.21 -5.82 -5.77
C ASP A 4 -4.67 -5.77 -7.23
N ALA A 5 -3.90 -6.40 -8.11
CA ALA A 5 -4.15 -6.51 -9.53
C ALA A 5 -3.97 -7.97 -9.96
N ASP A 6 -5.06 -8.73 -9.96
CA ASP A 6 -5.06 -10.15 -10.31
C ASP A 6 -5.02 -10.40 -11.82
N TYR A 7 -4.84 -11.68 -12.17
CA TYR A 7 -4.78 -12.16 -13.55
C TYR A 7 -5.93 -13.11 -13.92
N PHE A 8 -6.86 -13.39 -12.99
CA PHE A 8 -7.83 -14.49 -13.13
C PHE A 8 -8.88 -14.21 -14.21
N TRP A 9 -9.37 -12.97 -14.27
CA TRP A 9 -10.44 -12.57 -15.20
C TRP A 9 -10.00 -11.49 -16.19
N GLY A 10 -8.70 -11.40 -16.44
CA GLY A 10 -8.13 -10.42 -17.35
C GLY A 10 -6.77 -9.95 -16.87
N SER A 11 -6.28 -8.89 -17.48
CA SER A 11 -5.08 -8.18 -17.03
C SER A 11 -5.43 -6.73 -16.79
N SER A 12 -4.60 -6.07 -15.98
CA SER A 12 -4.70 -4.63 -15.76
C SER A 12 -3.43 -3.94 -16.27
N SER A 13 -3.59 -2.72 -16.80
CA SER A 13 -2.43 -1.94 -17.19
C SER A 13 -2.67 -0.44 -17.15
N HIS A 14 -1.58 0.34 -17.15
CA HIS A 14 -1.62 1.80 -17.26
C HIS A 14 -2.37 2.49 -16.11
N ASN A 15 -2.21 1.99 -14.89
CA ASN A 15 -2.80 2.56 -13.69
C ASN A 15 -1.78 3.41 -12.91
N THR A 16 -2.25 4.46 -12.25
CA THR A 16 -1.43 5.31 -11.39
C THR A 16 -1.98 5.31 -9.97
N ALA A 17 -1.13 4.96 -9.00
CA ALA A 17 -1.39 5.16 -7.58
C ALA A 17 -0.50 6.32 -7.09
N PHE A 18 -1.14 7.44 -6.74
CA PHE A 18 -0.45 8.62 -6.22
C PHE A 18 -0.88 8.97 -4.79
N ARG A 19 0.07 9.06 -3.86
CA ARG A 19 -0.17 9.47 -2.45
C ARG A 19 -1.26 8.66 -1.73
N ASN A 20 -1.20 7.34 -1.86
CA ASN A 20 -2.06 6.39 -1.15
C ASN A 20 -1.34 5.81 0.07
N TRP A 21 -2.10 5.19 0.98
CA TRP A 21 -1.55 4.33 2.04
C TRP A 21 -2.07 2.91 1.92
N PHE A 22 -1.23 2.00 1.44
CA PHE A 22 -1.52 0.58 1.33
C PHE A 22 -0.93 -0.17 2.52
N LYS A 23 -1.73 -0.33 3.58
CA LYS A 23 -1.28 -0.90 4.86
C LYS A 23 -0.73 -2.32 4.82
N GLY A 24 -1.07 -3.11 3.79
CA GLY A 24 -0.65 -4.50 3.59
C GLY A 24 -1.04 -5.51 4.65
N THR A 25 -1.66 -5.05 5.74
CA THR A 25 -2.16 -5.86 6.85
C THR A 25 -3.65 -5.62 7.07
N ALA A 26 -4.33 -6.64 7.60
CA ALA A 26 -5.74 -6.57 7.96
C ALA A 26 -5.95 -7.11 9.38
N MET A 27 -6.63 -6.34 10.21
CA MET A 27 -7.18 -6.81 11.47
C MET A 27 -8.60 -7.31 11.21
N ILE A 28 -8.93 -8.49 11.71
CA ILE A 28 -10.23 -9.14 11.58
C ILE A 28 -10.91 -9.12 12.95
N TYR A 29 -12.12 -8.59 13.00
CA TYR A 29 -12.95 -8.56 14.20
C TYR A 29 -14.17 -9.48 14.04
N PRO A 30 -14.48 -10.35 15.03
CA PRO A 30 -15.69 -11.18 15.02
C PRO A 30 -16.99 -10.34 15.02
N PRO A 31 -18.15 -10.94 14.69
CA PRO A 31 -18.35 -12.34 14.32
C PRO A 31 -17.96 -12.65 12.88
N LEU A 32 -17.26 -13.77 12.67
CA LEU A 32 -16.83 -14.23 11.33
C LEU A 32 -17.97 -14.83 10.51
N THR A 33 -19.06 -15.20 11.19
CA THR A 33 -20.25 -15.80 10.59
C THR A 33 -21.50 -15.18 11.19
N GLY A 34 -22.53 -15.04 10.37
CA GLY A 34 -23.80 -14.44 10.78
C GLY A 34 -23.77 -12.91 10.82
N ARG A 35 -24.86 -12.32 11.33
CA ARG A 35 -24.98 -10.88 11.56
C ARG A 35 -24.85 -10.61 13.06
N GLY A 36 -23.97 -9.70 13.44
CA GLY A 36 -23.79 -9.27 14.82
C GLY A 36 -22.95 -8.00 14.90
N ALA A 37 -22.88 -7.42 16.09
CA ALA A 37 -22.03 -6.26 16.35
C ALA A 37 -20.55 -6.66 16.26
N GLU A 38 -19.74 -5.78 15.67
CA GLU A 38 -18.28 -5.95 15.60
C GLU A 38 -17.69 -6.01 17.01
N GLN A 39 -16.89 -7.05 17.28
CA GLN A 39 -16.31 -7.28 18.60
C GLN A 39 -14.82 -6.88 18.59
N THR A 40 -14.57 -5.59 18.80
CA THR A 40 -13.22 -4.99 18.69
C THR A 40 -12.23 -5.49 19.73
N ALA A 41 -12.70 -6.10 20.82
CA ALA A 41 -11.86 -6.68 21.88
C ALA A 41 -11.28 -8.06 21.53
N GLN A 42 -11.86 -8.80 20.58
CA GLN A 42 -11.36 -10.11 20.13
C GLN A 42 -10.75 -10.06 18.73
N GLY A 43 -10.22 -8.90 18.34
CA GLY A 43 -9.53 -8.74 17.05
C GLY A 43 -8.30 -9.63 16.96
N TYR A 44 -8.14 -10.27 15.81
CA TYR A 44 -6.92 -10.97 15.46
C TYR A 44 -6.49 -10.59 14.06
N TRP A 45 -5.20 -10.68 13.82
CA TRP A 45 -4.66 -10.28 12.56
C TRP A 45 -4.77 -11.37 11.49
N ALA A 46 -5.05 -10.96 10.25
CA ALA A 46 -4.93 -11.84 9.10
C ALA A 46 -3.50 -12.37 8.95
N LEU A 47 -3.39 -13.60 8.45
CA LEU A 47 -2.16 -14.37 8.32
C LEU A 47 -1.86 -14.80 6.88
N GLN A 48 -2.60 -14.32 5.90
CA GLN A 48 -2.52 -14.76 4.50
C GLN A 48 -2.43 -13.56 3.57
N ALA A 49 -1.70 -13.70 2.45
CA ALA A 49 -1.64 -12.74 1.35
C ALA A 49 -1.30 -11.29 1.79
N LEU A 50 -0.40 -11.16 2.78
CA LEU A 50 -0.06 -9.87 3.35
C LEU A 50 0.98 -9.15 2.48
N ALA A 51 0.48 -8.31 1.58
CA ALA A 51 1.28 -7.39 0.78
C ALA A 51 0.60 -6.03 0.72
N GLY A 52 1.39 -4.95 0.75
CA GLY A 52 0.88 -3.59 0.50
C GLY A 52 0.41 -3.44 -0.95
N VAL A 53 1.26 -3.85 -1.89
CA VAL A 53 1.00 -3.86 -3.32
C VAL A 53 1.26 -5.25 -3.88
N ASP A 54 0.33 -5.76 -4.68
CA ASP A 54 0.47 -7.03 -5.40
C ASP A 54 0.04 -6.85 -6.85
N LEU A 55 1.00 -6.96 -7.76
CA LEU A 55 0.75 -6.90 -9.19
C LEU A 55 1.10 -8.25 -9.80
N SER A 56 0.09 -9.00 -10.22
CA SER A 56 0.25 -10.35 -10.76
C SER A 56 0.96 -10.40 -12.13
N GLN A 57 1.35 -11.60 -12.54
CA GLN A 57 2.08 -11.93 -13.77
C GLN A 57 1.58 -11.26 -15.07
N THR A 58 0.29 -10.94 -15.24
CA THR A 58 -0.21 -10.31 -16.48
C THR A 58 -0.34 -8.80 -16.40
N THR A 59 -0.10 -8.20 -15.23
CA THR A 59 -0.26 -6.76 -14.99
C THR A 59 0.93 -5.96 -15.54
N ARG A 60 0.70 -4.79 -16.14
CA ARG A 60 1.75 -3.97 -16.80
C ARG A 60 1.63 -2.47 -16.55
N TYR A 61 2.74 -1.73 -16.63
CA TYR A 61 2.74 -0.27 -16.72
C TYR A 61 2.04 0.46 -15.56
N TYR A 62 2.29 0.04 -14.32
CA TYR A 62 1.79 0.74 -13.14
C TYR A 62 2.73 1.86 -12.73
N SER A 63 2.19 3.03 -12.40
CA SER A 63 2.93 4.13 -11.78
C SER A 63 2.58 4.22 -10.29
N LEU A 64 3.47 3.71 -9.45
CA LEU A 64 3.38 3.77 -7.99
C LEU A 64 4.26 4.94 -7.52
N VAL A 65 3.63 6.07 -7.21
CA VAL A 65 4.34 7.33 -6.97
C VAL A 65 3.89 8.00 -5.67
N GLY A 66 4.83 8.27 -4.78
CA GLY A 66 4.57 8.99 -3.53
C GLY A 66 3.65 8.27 -2.55
N ASN A 67 3.54 6.95 -2.59
CA ASN A 67 2.68 6.18 -1.69
C ASN A 67 3.37 5.85 -0.35
N VAL A 68 2.58 5.36 0.59
CA VAL A 68 3.03 4.74 1.84
C VAL A 68 2.66 3.27 1.76
N ILE A 69 3.66 2.39 1.86
CA ILE A 69 3.50 0.95 1.72
C ILE A 69 3.76 0.29 3.07
N GLY A 70 2.81 -0.54 3.46
CA GLY A 70 2.81 -1.28 4.71
C GLY A 70 2.41 -0.48 5.94
N SER A 71 2.73 -1.00 7.12
CA SER A 71 2.32 -0.44 8.41
C SER A 71 3.29 -0.84 9.51
N ASP A 72 3.16 -0.28 10.72
CA ASP A 72 4.05 -0.62 11.86
C ASP A 72 4.08 -2.10 12.20
N ARG A 73 2.99 -2.83 11.94
CA ARG A 73 3.00 -4.29 12.10
C ARG A 73 4.01 -4.97 11.18
N GLN A 74 4.27 -4.38 10.02
CA GLN A 74 5.26 -4.86 9.06
C GLN A 74 6.70 -4.46 9.38
N LYS A 75 6.89 -3.58 10.36
CA LYS A 75 8.21 -3.30 10.96
C LYS A 75 8.61 -4.30 12.03
N ALA A 76 7.65 -5.06 12.57
CA ALA A 76 7.83 -5.73 13.87
C ALA A 76 8.69 -7.01 13.82
N PRO A 77 8.85 -7.68 12.67
CA PRO A 77 9.87 -8.72 12.50
C PRO A 77 10.96 -8.33 11.46
N SER A 78 12.22 -8.68 11.74
CA SER A 78 13.40 -8.29 10.95
C SER A 78 13.62 -9.09 9.65
N ASP A 79 12.78 -10.08 9.40
CA ASP A 79 12.83 -11.02 8.28
C ASP A 79 11.91 -10.63 7.11
N TRP A 80 11.08 -9.60 7.27
CA TRP A 80 10.09 -9.23 6.27
C TRP A 80 10.73 -8.67 5.01
N THR A 81 10.17 -9.01 3.86
CA THR A 81 10.75 -8.66 2.55
C THR A 81 10.07 -7.41 1.99
N SER A 82 10.84 -6.33 1.84
CA SER A 82 10.33 -5.06 1.29
C SER A 82 9.71 -5.26 -0.09
N MET A 83 10.42 -5.92 -0.99
CA MET A 83 10.00 -6.11 -2.37
C MET A 83 10.45 -7.48 -2.83
N VAL A 84 9.51 -8.24 -3.38
CA VAL A 84 9.80 -9.52 -4.02
C VAL A 84 9.25 -9.52 -5.44
N VAL A 85 10.05 -10.06 -6.36
CA VAL A 85 9.73 -10.10 -7.79
C VAL A 85 9.93 -11.55 -8.22
N ALA A 86 8.96 -12.11 -8.92
CA ALA A 86 9.10 -13.39 -9.63
C ALA A 86 10.44 -13.37 -10.40
N SER A 87 11.32 -14.36 -10.36
CA SER A 87 11.27 -15.77 -9.96
C SER A 87 11.88 -16.04 -8.57
N GLN A 88 11.62 -15.20 -7.57
CA GLN A 88 12.06 -15.43 -6.18
C GLN A 88 10.99 -16.17 -5.37
N ASP A 89 11.38 -16.85 -4.29
CA ASP A 89 10.43 -17.46 -3.36
C ASP A 89 9.45 -16.41 -2.80
N ARG A 90 8.16 -16.74 -2.84
CA ARG A 90 7.09 -15.95 -2.23
C ARG A 90 6.09 -16.85 -1.52
N GLU A 91 5.91 -16.60 -0.23
CA GLU A 91 5.01 -17.39 0.60
C GLU A 91 3.64 -16.73 0.78
N TYR A 92 2.59 -17.55 0.79
CA TYR A 92 1.22 -17.07 0.99
C TYR A 92 0.88 -16.79 2.45
N TYR A 93 1.47 -17.52 3.41
CA TYR A 93 1.17 -17.41 4.84
C TYR A 93 2.24 -16.59 5.59
N ILE A 94 1.79 -15.76 6.55
CA ILE A 94 2.62 -14.87 7.37
C ILE A 94 3.58 -15.61 8.31
N SER A 95 3.34 -16.89 8.58
CA SER A 95 4.32 -17.68 9.36
C SER A 95 5.69 -17.69 8.68
N ASP A 96 5.71 -17.32 7.40
CA ASP A 96 6.84 -17.55 6.55
C ASP A 96 7.44 -16.23 6.03
N ASN A 97 6.70 -15.25 5.48
CA ASN A 97 7.17 -13.86 5.26
C ASN A 97 6.12 -12.91 4.65
N PRO A 98 5.95 -11.66 5.12
CA PRO A 98 5.06 -10.67 4.49
C PRO A 98 5.83 -9.63 3.69
N TYR A 99 5.12 -8.98 2.77
CA TYR A 99 5.74 -8.18 1.72
C TYR A 99 5.28 -6.71 1.74
N GLY A 100 6.17 -5.81 1.35
CA GLY A 100 5.77 -4.46 0.94
C GLY A 100 5.14 -4.52 -0.45
N TYR A 101 5.89 -5.07 -1.40
CA TYR A 101 5.49 -5.28 -2.80
C TYR A 101 5.70 -6.71 -3.25
N THR A 102 4.78 -7.21 -4.07
CA THR A 102 4.93 -8.45 -4.84
C THR A 102 4.66 -8.15 -6.31
N PHE A 103 5.54 -8.62 -7.19
CA PHE A 103 5.40 -8.43 -8.63
C PHE A 103 5.57 -9.73 -9.40
N GLY A 104 4.66 -9.96 -10.35
CA GLY A 104 4.91 -10.90 -11.43
C GLY A 104 4.54 -12.35 -11.17
N TYR A 105 3.96 -12.64 -10.00
CA TYR A 105 3.65 -14.01 -9.59
C TYR A 105 2.37 -14.55 -10.25
N ALA A 106 2.43 -15.82 -10.62
CA ALA A 106 1.32 -16.61 -11.13
C ALA A 106 0.58 -17.35 -10.02
N ASN A 107 1.25 -17.79 -8.96
CA ASN A 107 0.63 -18.56 -7.88
C ASN A 107 0.63 -17.83 -6.55
N LEU A 108 -0.28 -18.22 -5.65
CA LEU A 108 -0.40 -17.65 -4.30
C LEU A 108 0.84 -17.92 -3.42
N THR A 109 1.34 -19.16 -3.44
CA THR A 109 2.66 -19.54 -2.92
C THR A 109 3.52 -19.94 -4.12
N ASP A 110 4.76 -19.48 -4.15
CA ASP A 110 5.69 -19.73 -5.24
C ASP A 110 7.11 -20.00 -4.72
N THR A 111 7.80 -20.96 -5.32
CA THR A 111 9.21 -21.28 -5.04
C THR A 111 10.14 -20.75 -6.12
N GLY A 112 9.67 -19.76 -6.90
CA GLY A 112 10.41 -19.11 -7.97
C GLY A 112 10.46 -19.88 -9.29
N ASP A 113 9.80 -21.03 -9.40
CA ASP A 113 9.95 -21.94 -10.54
C ASP A 113 8.68 -22.06 -11.41
N ASP A 114 7.62 -21.28 -11.15
CA ASP A 114 6.40 -21.37 -11.94
C ASP A 114 6.59 -20.85 -13.39
N SER A 115 6.02 -21.58 -14.35
CA SER A 115 6.16 -21.24 -15.78
C SER A 115 5.40 -19.97 -16.21
N GLY A 116 4.43 -19.51 -15.43
CA GLY A 116 3.69 -18.27 -15.64
C GLY A 116 4.40 -17.03 -15.08
N ASP A 117 5.29 -17.23 -14.10
CA ASP A 117 6.00 -16.15 -13.44
C ASP A 117 6.75 -15.25 -14.43
N THR A 118 6.66 -13.93 -14.21
CA THR A 118 7.30 -12.96 -15.08
C THR A 118 7.65 -11.65 -14.41
N ASN A 119 8.87 -11.19 -14.63
CA ASN A 119 9.35 -9.90 -14.11
C ASN A 119 8.76 -8.71 -14.87
N ALA A 120 7.90 -8.93 -15.87
CA ALA A 120 7.32 -7.87 -16.69
C ALA A 120 6.46 -6.89 -15.88
N ALA A 121 5.77 -7.37 -14.84
CA ALA A 121 5.01 -6.49 -13.93
C ALA A 121 5.91 -5.49 -13.19
N TYR A 122 7.11 -5.93 -12.78
CA TYR A 122 8.10 -5.08 -12.11
C TYR A 122 8.83 -4.16 -13.09
N THR A 123 9.39 -4.72 -14.16
CA THR A 123 10.24 -3.98 -15.12
C THR A 123 9.49 -2.92 -15.91
N THR A 124 8.16 -3.04 -16.04
CA THR A 124 7.31 -2.02 -16.65
C THR A 124 6.68 -1.06 -15.65
N ALA A 125 6.81 -1.32 -14.34
CA ALA A 125 6.31 -0.43 -13.31
C ALA A 125 7.29 0.69 -13.00
N ILE A 126 6.75 1.82 -12.55
CA ILE A 126 7.51 2.90 -11.94
C ILE A 126 7.21 2.87 -10.44
N VAL A 127 8.24 2.71 -9.62
CA VAL A 127 8.16 2.88 -8.16
C VAL A 127 9.02 4.09 -7.79
N HIS A 128 8.40 5.17 -7.32
CA HIS A 128 9.13 6.43 -7.13
C HIS A 128 8.56 7.29 -5.99
N GLY A 129 9.37 7.53 -4.96
CA GLY A 129 8.97 8.28 -3.77
C GLY A 129 8.02 7.52 -2.86
N ASP A 130 7.94 6.20 -2.99
CA ASP A 130 7.11 5.38 -2.13
C ASP A 130 7.87 5.05 -0.84
N TYR A 131 7.32 5.42 0.31
CA TYR A 131 7.88 5.06 1.62
C TYR A 131 7.42 3.67 2.00
N ASP A 132 8.35 2.75 2.24
CA ASP A 132 8.07 1.39 2.66
C ASP A 132 8.35 1.21 4.16
N TYR A 133 7.35 0.77 4.91
CA TYR A 133 7.47 0.43 6.31
C TYR A 133 8.46 -0.71 6.56
N VAL A 134 8.55 -1.70 5.69
CA VAL A 134 9.46 -2.85 5.83
C VAL A 134 10.91 -2.40 5.67
N ALA A 135 11.22 -1.65 4.61
CA ALA A 135 12.57 -1.10 4.39
C ALA A 135 12.91 0.08 5.32
N GLY A 136 11.89 0.76 5.89
CA GLY A 136 12.05 1.96 6.70
C GLY A 136 12.55 3.18 5.91
N THR A 137 12.44 3.17 4.58
CA THR A 137 12.98 4.21 3.69
C THR A 137 12.13 4.38 2.44
N PHE A 138 12.45 5.39 1.64
CA PHE A 138 11.83 5.65 0.34
C PHE A 138 12.51 4.87 -0.79
N THR A 139 11.70 4.31 -1.69
CA THR A 139 12.16 3.80 -2.98
C THR A 139 12.06 4.91 -4.02
N TRP A 140 13.20 5.41 -4.48
CA TRP A 140 13.29 6.41 -5.56
C TRP A 140 13.83 5.75 -6.83
N ASN A 141 13.05 5.80 -7.92
CA ASN A 141 13.53 5.37 -9.24
C ASN A 141 14.77 6.18 -9.65
N ALA A 142 15.90 5.51 -9.88
CA ALA A 142 17.17 6.15 -10.22
C ALA A 142 17.15 6.94 -11.55
N GLY A 143 16.22 6.63 -12.46
CA GLY A 143 16.03 7.34 -13.72
C GLY A 143 15.23 8.64 -13.62
N ILE A 144 14.71 8.99 -12.44
CA ILE A 144 13.86 10.17 -12.23
C ILE A 144 14.50 11.06 -11.15
N ALA A 145 15.02 12.23 -11.55
CA ALA A 145 15.68 13.15 -10.63
C ALA A 145 14.72 13.99 -9.76
N LEU A 146 13.43 14.08 -10.14
CA LEU A 146 12.45 14.93 -9.47
C LEU A 146 11.89 14.23 -8.22
N HIS A 147 12.44 14.55 -7.04
CA HIS A 147 11.90 14.02 -5.77
C HIS A 147 10.82 14.92 -5.14
N ALA A 148 10.66 16.16 -5.64
CA ALA A 148 9.62 17.07 -5.20
C ALA A 148 8.27 16.73 -5.85
N LEU A 149 7.50 15.85 -5.22
CA LEU A 149 6.17 15.45 -5.71
C LEU A 149 5.11 16.49 -5.34
N PRO A 150 4.21 16.87 -6.27
CA PRO A 150 3.15 17.83 -5.97
C PRO A 150 2.23 17.32 -4.86
N SER A 151 1.62 18.21 -4.08
CA SER A 151 0.66 17.82 -3.04
C SER A 151 -0.61 17.18 -3.63
N SER A 152 -0.98 17.54 -4.85
CA SER A 152 -2.12 17.00 -5.59
C SER A 152 -1.97 17.25 -7.09
N PHE A 153 -2.51 16.34 -7.92
CA PHE A 153 -2.69 16.58 -9.36
C PHE A 153 -4.02 17.29 -9.69
N TYR A 154 -4.88 17.49 -8.69
CA TYR A 154 -6.20 18.09 -8.87
C TYR A 154 -6.30 19.48 -8.22
N LEU A 155 -5.79 19.63 -7.00
CA LEU A 155 -5.90 20.87 -6.23
C LEU A 155 -4.58 21.62 -6.15
N ALA A 156 -4.61 22.93 -6.43
CA ALA A 156 -3.43 23.79 -6.32
C ALA A 156 -3.07 24.15 -4.86
N ALA A 157 -4.00 24.00 -3.92
CA ALA A 157 -3.83 24.36 -2.52
C ALA A 157 -4.56 23.40 -1.58
N LYS A 158 -4.18 23.43 -0.29
CA LYS A 158 -4.84 22.65 0.75
C LYS A 158 -6.33 22.99 0.79
N PRO A 159 -7.22 22.00 0.62
CA PRO A 159 -8.64 22.26 0.71
C PRO A 159 -9.09 22.57 2.15
N VAL A 160 -10.03 23.49 2.30
CA VAL A 160 -10.53 23.97 3.61
C VAL A 160 -11.10 22.85 4.49
N TRP A 161 -11.70 21.82 3.88
CA TRP A 161 -12.25 20.66 4.60
C TRP A 161 -11.17 19.74 5.21
N PHE A 162 -9.89 19.98 4.96
CA PHE A 162 -8.81 19.35 5.73
C PHE A 162 -8.63 19.99 7.12
N GLY A 163 -9.18 21.18 7.38
CA GLY A 163 -9.05 21.87 8.66
C GLY A 163 -7.59 21.96 9.11
N SER A 164 -7.31 21.48 10.32
CA SER A 164 -5.94 21.41 10.88
C SER A 164 -5.13 20.18 10.44
N LEU A 165 -5.73 19.20 9.76
CA LEU A 165 -5.02 17.97 9.36
C LEU A 165 -3.92 18.26 8.31
N PRO A 166 -2.80 17.53 8.31
CA PRO A 166 -1.76 17.66 7.29
C PRO A 166 -2.29 17.45 5.87
N TRP A 167 -1.76 18.20 4.90
CA TRP A 167 -2.06 18.02 3.49
C TRP A 167 -0.76 18.10 2.66
N PRO A 168 -0.44 17.08 1.84
CA PRO A 168 -1.19 15.83 1.64
C PRO A 168 -1.15 14.94 2.89
N ALA A 169 -2.05 13.95 2.97
CA ALA A 169 -2.09 13.05 4.13
C ALA A 169 -1.00 11.97 4.07
N PHE A 170 -0.60 11.57 2.86
CA PHE A 170 0.29 10.45 2.62
C PHE A 170 1.43 10.78 1.65
N GLY A 171 2.53 10.03 1.76
CA GLY A 171 3.68 10.09 0.86
C GLY A 171 4.82 10.97 1.37
N PRO A 172 5.79 11.33 0.52
CA PRO A 172 6.88 12.22 0.92
C PRO A 172 6.35 13.63 1.20
N ALA A 173 6.88 14.28 2.24
CA ALA A 173 6.48 15.63 2.57
C ALA A 173 6.87 16.61 1.44
N PRO A 174 5.97 17.52 1.02
CA PRO A 174 6.26 18.44 -0.08
C PRO A 174 7.47 19.35 0.15
N THR A 175 7.78 19.66 1.41
CA THR A 175 8.90 20.53 1.81
C THR A 175 10.17 19.76 2.13
N ASP A 176 10.07 18.46 2.41
CA ASP A 176 11.19 17.59 2.73
C ASP A 176 10.85 16.15 2.28
N PRO A 177 11.27 15.74 1.07
CA PRO A 177 10.93 14.43 0.52
C PRO A 177 11.63 13.26 1.23
N THR A 178 12.41 13.52 2.28
CA THR A 178 12.97 12.49 3.18
C THR A 178 12.07 12.17 4.36
N VAL A 179 10.99 12.94 4.57
CA VAL A 179 10.04 12.76 5.66
C VAL A 179 8.76 12.10 5.15
N PRO A 180 8.38 10.91 5.67
CA PRO A 180 7.12 10.29 5.32
C PRO A 180 5.95 10.97 6.03
N LEU A 181 4.93 11.34 5.26
CA LEU A 181 3.63 11.72 5.75
C LEU A 181 2.78 10.45 5.89
N VAL A 182 2.37 10.16 7.11
CA VAL A 182 1.43 9.08 7.43
C VAL A 182 0.32 9.66 8.32
N GLY A 183 -0.57 10.42 7.71
CA GLY A 183 -1.59 11.21 8.38
C GLY A 183 -2.97 10.56 8.44
N THR A 184 -3.95 11.38 8.79
CA THR A 184 -5.37 11.01 8.78
C THR A 184 -6.07 11.86 7.74
N ILE A 185 -6.98 11.25 6.97
CA ILE A 185 -7.83 12.00 6.03
C ILE A 185 -9.08 12.53 6.75
N PRO A 186 -9.69 13.62 6.27
CA PRO A 186 -10.89 14.21 6.88
C PRO A 186 -12.01 13.22 7.18
N ALA A 187 -12.33 12.35 6.21
CA ALA A 187 -13.38 11.36 6.35
C ALA A 187 -13.13 10.39 7.51
N LYS A 188 -11.90 9.88 7.65
CA LYS A 188 -11.53 9.02 8.77
C LYS A 188 -11.63 9.75 10.11
N SER A 189 -11.12 10.98 10.17
CA SER A 189 -11.20 11.80 11.39
C SER A 189 -12.66 12.01 11.84
N CYS A 190 -13.59 12.19 10.91
CA CYS A 190 -15.01 12.36 11.23
C CYS A 190 -15.72 11.05 11.56
N TYR A 191 -15.35 9.96 10.91
CA TYR A 191 -15.83 8.63 11.26
C TYR A 191 -15.45 8.26 12.70
N ASP A 192 -14.18 8.40 13.05
CA ASP A 192 -13.66 8.03 14.38
C ASP A 192 -14.31 8.86 15.52
N GLN A 193 -14.83 10.05 15.20
CA GLN A 193 -15.55 10.92 16.14
C GLN A 193 -17.07 10.71 16.15
N GLY A 194 -17.62 9.87 15.26
CA GLY A 194 -19.07 9.73 15.10
C GLY A 194 -19.77 10.98 14.55
N LYS A 195 -19.05 11.83 13.80
CA LYS A 195 -19.51 13.14 13.30
C LYS A 195 -19.52 13.22 11.77
N MET A 196 -19.75 12.11 11.08
CA MET A 196 -19.91 12.16 9.61
C MET A 196 -21.23 12.87 9.21
N PRO A 197 -21.27 13.60 8.08
CA PRO A 197 -20.19 13.73 7.09
C PRO A 197 -19.15 14.83 7.41
N ASN A 198 -19.43 15.78 8.32
CA ASN A 198 -18.60 16.96 8.56
C ASN A 198 -18.26 17.17 10.04
N CYS A 199 -16.96 17.26 10.35
CA CYS A 199 -16.47 17.52 11.72
C CYS A 199 -15.23 18.43 11.79
N LEU A 200 -14.67 18.81 10.63
CA LEU A 200 -13.42 19.59 10.52
C LEU A 200 -13.62 20.96 9.88
N SER A 201 -14.83 21.28 9.44
CA SER A 201 -15.18 22.62 8.97
C SER A 201 -15.39 23.52 10.18
N GLY A 202 -14.44 24.43 10.39
CA GLY A 202 -14.61 25.69 11.10
C GLY A 202 -14.60 26.82 10.11
#